data_AF-C9MM78-F1
#
_entry.id   AF-C9MM78-F1
#
_cell.length_a   1.000
_cell.length_b   1.000
_cell.length_c   1.000
_cell.angle_alpha   90.00
_cell.angle_beta   90.00
_cell.angle_gamma   90.00
#
_symmetry.space_group_name_H-M   'P 1'
#
loop_
_entity.id
_entity.type
_entity.pdbx_description
1 polymer ?
#
loop_
_entity_poly.entity_id
_entity_poly.type
_entity_poly.pdbx_seq_one_letter_code
_entity_poly.pdbx_strand_id
1 'polypeptide(L)' 'MKEDAMRNGQTKPGYNLQIATENQFIIDFALYANRTDTLTLPSFLESFNSRYHRYAKTVVADSGYGSEENYLFMDVHNM' A
#
# COMPACT_ATOMS: atom_id res chain seq x y z
N MET A 1 -17.74 -2.59 -5.67
CA MET A 1 -17.53 -3.81 -6.49
C MET A 1 -18.64 -4.84 -6.23
N LYS A 2 -19.91 -4.41 -6.24
CA LYS A 2 -21.09 -5.25 -5.92
C LYS A 2 -21.83 -5.77 -7.17
N GLU A 3 -21.36 -5.43 -8.35
CA GLU A 3 -21.89 -6.02 -9.58
C GLU A 3 -21.11 -7.29 -9.90
N ASP A 4 -21.85 -8.39 -9.96
CA ASP A 4 -21.37 -9.69 -10.39
C ASP A 4 -20.74 -9.63 -11.77
N ALA A 5 -19.84 -10.59 -11.98
CA ALA A 5 -19.06 -10.93 -13.16
C ALA A 5 -19.26 -10.03 -14.39
N MET A 6 -18.14 -9.65 -15.02
CA MET A 6 -18.12 -9.36 -16.46
C MET A 6 -19.08 -10.36 -17.11
N ARG A 7 -20.03 -9.92 -17.96
CA ARG A 7 -21.19 -10.71 -18.44
C ARG A 7 -20.81 -11.98 -19.25
N ASN A 8 -19.58 -12.46 -19.09
CA ASN A 8 -18.91 -13.66 -19.56
C ASN A 8 -18.43 -14.60 -18.41
N GLY A 9 -18.79 -14.34 -17.14
CA GLY A 9 -18.43 -15.18 -15.99
C GLY A 9 -17.07 -14.88 -15.34
N GLN A 10 -16.32 -13.88 -15.82
CA GLN A 10 -15.06 -13.45 -15.20
C GLN A 10 -15.30 -12.37 -14.15
N THR A 11 -14.57 -12.40 -13.03
CA THR A 11 -14.58 -11.29 -12.08
C THR A 11 -13.97 -10.03 -12.70
N LYS A 12 -14.59 -8.87 -12.48
CA LYS A 12 -13.99 -7.58 -12.88
C LYS A 12 -12.61 -7.44 -12.18
N PRO A 13 -11.56 -6.98 -12.88
CA PRO A 13 -10.28 -6.72 -12.22
C PRO A 13 -10.48 -5.65 -11.15
N GLY A 14 -10.08 -5.97 -9.93
CA GLY A 14 -10.07 -5.06 -8.80
C GLY A 14 -8.62 -4.70 -8.44
N TYR A 15 -8.40 -3.44 -8.12
CA TYR A 15 -7.10 -2.97 -7.63
C TYR A 15 -7.29 -2.34 -6.26
N ASN A 16 -6.34 -2.59 -5.38
CA ASN A 16 -6.21 -1.90 -4.11
C ASN A 16 -5.42 -0.60 -4.35
N LEU A 17 -6.07 0.53 -4.11
CA LEU A 17 -5.44 1.85 -4.18
C LEU A 17 -4.88 2.20 -2.81
N GLN A 18 -3.57 2.38 -2.72
CA GLN A 18 -2.92 2.93 -1.53
C GLN A 18 -2.60 4.39 -1.73
N ILE A 19 -2.79 5.19 -0.67
CA ILE A 19 -2.60 6.64 -0.67
C ILE A 19 -1.85 7.00 0.62
N ALA A 20 -0.73 7.70 0.48
CA ALA A 20 -0.03 8.34 1.58
C ALA A 20 -0.47 9.79 1.69
N THR A 21 -0.68 10.26 2.92
CA THR A 21 -1.00 11.66 3.18
C THR A 21 -0.15 12.24 4.29
N GLU A 22 0.21 13.51 4.17
CA GLU A 22 0.88 14.29 5.20
C GLU A 22 0.36 15.73 5.14
N ASN A 23 0.01 16.31 6.29
CA ASN A 23 -0.49 17.69 6.39
C ASN A 23 -1.63 18.03 5.41
N GLN A 24 -2.58 17.10 5.22
CA GLN A 24 -3.71 17.23 4.29
C GLN A 24 -3.34 17.20 2.79
N PHE A 25 -2.10 16.83 2.45
CA PHE A 25 -1.67 16.61 1.07
C PHE A 25 -1.53 15.13 0.78
N ILE A 26 -1.84 14.72 -0.45
CA ILE A 26 -1.47 13.42 -0.99
C ILE A 26 0.00 13.49 -1.42
N ILE A 27 0.84 12.62 -0.87
CA ILE A 27 2.29 12.63 -1.11
C ILE A 27 2.76 11.41 -1.91
N ASP A 28 2.03 10.30 -1.90
CA ASP A 28 2.29 9.18 -2.80
C ASP A 28 1.02 8.35 -3.01
N PHE A 29 0.97 7.60 -4.11
CA PHE A 29 -0.11 6.66 -4.39
C PHE A 29 0.39 5.51 -5.25
N ALA A 30 -0.22 4.33 -5.10
CA ALA A 30 0.07 3.18 -5.93
C ALA A 30 -1.16 2.27 -6.07
N LEU A 31 -1.23 1.57 -7.19
CA LEU A 31 -2.29 0.59 -7.49
C LEU A 31 -1.70 -0.81 -7.45
N TYR A 32 -2.31 -1.68 -6.65
CA TYR A 32 -1.91 -3.08 -6.50
C TYR A 32 -3.01 -3.99 -6.99
N ALA A 33 -2.66 -5.02 -7.77
CA ALA A 33 -3.59 -6.11 -8.11
C ALA A 33 -3.80 -7.09 -6.94
N ASN A 34 -2.94 -7.01 -5.91
CA ASN A 34 -3.05 -7.81 -4.70
C ASN A 34 -4.29 -7.41 -3.91
N ARG A 35 -5.02 -8.40 -3.39
CA ARG A 35 -6.24 -8.20 -2.62
C ARG A 35 -5.97 -7.81 -1.17
N THR A 36 -4.83 -8.20 -0.61
CA THR A 36 -4.48 -8.02 0.81
C THR A 36 -3.43 -6.93 0.98
N ASP A 37 -3.63 -6.06 1.97
CA ASP A 37 -2.81 -4.87 2.19
C ASP A 37 -1.41 -5.18 2.75
N THR A 38 -1.27 -6.25 3.53
CA THR A 38 0.01 -6.70 4.10
C THR A 38 1.14 -6.77 3.08
N LEU A 39 0.86 -7.30 1.88
CA LEU A 39 1.88 -7.46 0.82
C LEU A 39 2.17 -6.17 0.04
N THR A 40 1.41 -5.10 0.28
CA THR A 40 1.54 -3.85 -0.48
C THR A 40 2.47 -2.85 0.19
N LEU A 41 2.60 -2.89 1.53
CA LEU A 41 3.34 -1.88 2.29
C LEU A 41 4.82 -1.75 1.89
N PRO A 42 5.64 -2.82 1.79
CA PRO A 42 7.06 -2.66 1.52
C PRO A 42 7.29 -2.02 0.15
N SER A 43 6.55 -2.50 -0.87
CA SER A 43 6.61 -1.92 -2.22
C SER A 43 6.14 -0.46 -2.24
N PHE A 44 5.15 -0.10 -1.41
CA PHE A 44 4.64 1.26 -1.33
C PHE A 44 5.66 2.21 -0.68
N LEU A 45 6.30 1.77 0.41
CA LEU A 45 7.34 2.55 1.09
C LEU A 45 8.60 2.68 0.23
N GLU A 46 8.94 1.67 -0.57
CA GLU A 46 10.01 1.79 -1.57
C GLU A 46 9.67 2.78 -2.70
N SER A 47 8.42 2.84 -3.16
CA SER A 47 7.95 3.90 -4.08
C SER A 47 8.18 5.29 -3.48
N PHE A 48 7.79 5.46 -2.22
CA PHE A 48 8.01 6.71 -1.49
C PHE A 48 9.50 7.06 -1.40
N ASN A 49 10.35 6.09 -1.01
CA ASN A 49 11.79 6.27 -0.92
C ASN A 49 12.43 6.59 -2.28
N SER A 50 11.97 5.96 -3.36
CA SER A 50 12.42 6.27 -4.72
C SER A 50 12.09 7.71 -5.12
N ARG A 51 10.91 8.21 -4.73
CA ARG A 51 10.44 9.57 -5.04
C ARG A 51 11.15 10.66 -4.24
N TYR A 52 11.40 10.42 -2.95
CA TYR A 52 11.88 11.43 -2.02
C TYR A 52 13.32 11.22 -1.55
N HIS A 53 13.96 10.13 -1.97
CA HIS A 53 15.29 9.70 -1.57
C HIS A 53 15.46 9.56 -0.04
N ARG A 54 14.35 9.21 0.62
CA ARG A 54 14.27 8.94 2.07
C ARG A 54 13.00 8.18 2.40
N TYR A 55 13.03 7.44 3.50
CA TYR A 55 11.82 6.92 4.12
C TYR A 55 11.08 7.98 4.94
N ALA A 56 9.80 7.69 5.25
CA ALA A 56 9.03 8.45 6.22
C ALA A 56 9.60 8.20 7.63
N LYS A 57 9.56 9.21 8.51
CA LYS A 57 10.05 9.06 9.90
C LYS A 57 9.09 8.27 10.80
N THR A 58 7.83 8.21 10.41
CA THR A 58 6.78 7.53 11.13
C THR A 58 5.76 7.14 10.09
N VAL A 59 5.44 5.84 10.04
CA VAL A 59 4.40 5.30 9.18
C VAL A 59 3.21 4.93 10.04
N VAL A 60 2.03 5.46 9.71
CA VAL A 60 0.77 5.11 10.35
C VAL A 60 -0.14 4.49 9.30
N ALA A 61 -0.58 3.27 9.55
CA ALA A 61 -1.46 2.51 8.67
C ALA A 61 -2.49 1.75 9.52
N ASP A 62 -3.56 1.27 8.90
CA ASP A 62 -4.54 0.42 9.60
C ASP A 62 -3.96 -0.96 9.95
N SER A 63 -4.68 -1.72 10.78
CA SER A 63 -4.22 -3.04 11.25
C SER A 63 -4.08 -4.09 10.15
N GLY A 64 -4.69 -3.88 8.97
CA GLY A 64 -4.60 -4.76 7.81
C GLY A 64 -3.20 -4.84 7.20
N TYR A 65 -2.31 -3.91 7.57
CA TYR A 65 -0.89 -3.93 7.22
C TYR A 65 0.00 -4.63 8.24
N GLY A 66 -0.54 -5.05 9.39
CA GLY A 66 0.24 -5.68 10.45
C GLY A 66 0.71 -7.08 10.04
N SER A 67 2.01 -7.22 9.80
CA SER A 67 2.70 -8.51 9.66
C SER A 67 4.13 -8.40 10.16
N GLU A 68 4.72 -9.52 10.60
CA GLU A 68 6.11 -9.56 11.08
C GLU A 68 7.08 -8.99 10.04
N GLU A 69 6.88 -9.34 8.77
CA GLU A 69 7.72 -8.89 7.66
C GLU A 69 7.64 -7.38 7.46
N ASN A 70 6.45 -6.79 7.63
CA ASN A 70 6.27 -5.34 7.54
C ASN A 70 6.94 -4.61 8.71
N TYR A 71 6.82 -5.15 9.92
CA TYR A 71 7.52 -4.58 11.08
C TYR A 71 9.03 -4.67 10.94
N LEU A 72 9.56 -5.81 10.48
CA LEU A 72 10.99 -5.98 10.23
C LEU A 72 11.48 -5.03 9.13
N PHE A 73 10.72 -4.88 8.05
CA PHE A 73 11.04 -3.92 6.99
C PHE A 73 11.13 -2.50 7.56
N MET A 74 10.17 -2.10 8.38
CA MET A 74 10.18 -0.78 9.03
C MET A 74 11.39 -0.59 9.96
N ASP A 75 11.71 -1.58 10.77
CA ASP A 75 12.84 -1.56 11.71
C ASP A 75 14.19 -1.43 10.99
N VAL A 76 14.44 -2.24 9.97
CA VAL A 76 15.68 -2.20 9.16
C VAL A 76 15.89 -0.85 8.46
N HIS A 77 14.80 -0.14 8.15
CA HIS A 77 14.82 1.16 7.50
C HIS A 77 14.68 2.35 8.47
N ASN A 78 14.71 2.11 9.79
CA ASN A 78 14.58 3.11 10.85
C ASN A 78 13.32 3.99 10.73
N MET A 79 12.16 3.35 10.51
CA MET A 79 10.83 3.99 10.40
C MET A 79 9.99 3.89 11.67
#